data_AF-A0A657LM03-F1
#
_entry.id   AF-A0A657LM03-F1
#
_cell.length_a   1.000
_cell.length_b   1.000
_cell.length_c   1.000
_cell.angle_alpha   90.00
_cell.angle_beta   90.00
_cell.angle_gamma   90.00
#
_symmetry.space_group_name_H-M   'P 1'
#
loop_
_entity.id
_entity.type
_entity.pdbx_description
1 polymer ?
#
loop_
_entity_poly.entity_id
_entity_poly.type
_entity_poly.pdbx_seq_one_letter_code
_entity_poly.pdbx_strand_id
1 'polypeptide(L)'
;MKTKALTAVQIGTLAQRLSETPIEPGASAKKAGDNLARLLAARIGAERAALAFTSIMTAATPDQAEARLTLVLDYSNTEPACEPIPAPVDQPAAAITPVIGKGQAIRDQAQSGALPPAPDFSKPTHARFRAKLAQIVALAEAGDIAGLQAFEINPISSSPKAMARYRDLCIIAITARAQVGA
;
A
#
# COMPACT_ATOMS: atom_id res chain seq x y z
N MET A 1 2.44 -21.83 19.62
CA MET A 1 1.30 -21.06 20.20
C MET A 1 0.15 -21.14 19.21
N LYS A 2 -0.98 -21.74 19.58
CA LYS A 2 -2.14 -21.93 18.69
C LYS A 2 -2.84 -20.58 18.52
N THR A 3 -2.75 -19.97 17.33
CA THR A 3 -3.54 -18.79 16.96
C THR A 3 -5.01 -19.18 16.95
N LYS A 4 -5.74 -18.83 18.02
CA LYS A 4 -7.18 -19.05 18.09
C LYS A 4 -7.87 -17.95 17.27
N ALA A 5 -8.76 -18.36 16.38
CA ALA A 5 -9.64 -17.43 15.66
C ALA A 5 -10.43 -16.56 16.67
N LEU A 6 -10.79 -15.34 16.25
CA LEU A 6 -11.59 -14.41 17.05
C LEU A 6 -12.89 -15.07 17.50
N THR A 7 -13.18 -14.94 18.78
CA THR A 7 -14.42 -15.46 19.39
C THR A 7 -15.61 -14.54 19.10
N ALA A 8 -16.84 -15.06 19.20
CA ALA A 8 -18.06 -14.28 18.98
C ALA A 8 -18.14 -13.02 19.88
N VAL A 9 -17.67 -13.14 21.12
CA VAL A 9 -17.61 -12.03 22.09
C VAL A 9 -16.65 -10.94 21.62
N GLN A 10 -15.45 -11.33 21.17
CA GLN A 10 -14.44 -10.38 20.67
C GLN A 10 -14.93 -9.63 19.42
N ILE A 11 -15.59 -10.33 18.49
CA ILE A 11 -16.19 -9.72 17.30
C ILE A 11 -17.33 -8.76 17.71
N GLY A 12 -18.13 -9.14 18.72
CA GLY A 12 -19.17 -8.29 19.29
C GLY A 12 -18.63 -7.00 19.91
N THR A 13 -17.50 -7.06 20.64
CA THR A 13 -16.84 -5.87 21.18
C THR A 13 -16.39 -4.91 20.09
N LEU A 14 -15.86 -5.43 18.97
CA LEU A 14 -15.48 -4.62 17.81
C LEU A 14 -16.70 -3.97 17.16
N ALA A 15 -17.80 -4.70 17.02
CA ALA A 15 -19.07 -4.17 16.50
C ALA A 15 -19.64 -3.08 17.42
N GLN A 16 -19.54 -3.25 18.74
CA GLN A 16 -19.99 -2.26 19.72
C GLN A 16 -19.25 -0.92 19.59
N ARG A 17 -17.96 -0.93 19.20
CA ARG A 17 -17.21 0.31 18.97
C ARG A 17 -17.71 1.11 17.77
N LEU A 18 -18.40 0.47 16.82
CA LEU A 18 -18.96 1.12 15.63
C LEU A 18 -20.37 1.67 15.86
N SER A 19 -21.07 1.16 16.88
CA SER A 19 -22.46 1.46 17.19
C SER A 19 -22.58 2.26 18.48
N GLU A 20 -23.28 3.38 18.42
CA GLU A 20 -23.60 4.20 19.59
C GLU A 20 -24.68 3.54 20.47
N THR A 21 -25.47 2.63 19.89
CA THR A 21 -26.44 1.81 20.62
C THR A 21 -25.81 0.49 21.09
N PRO A 22 -26.15 0.02 22.30
CA PRO A 22 -25.69 -1.27 22.80
C PRO A 22 -26.20 -2.39 21.89
N ILE A 23 -25.26 -3.20 21.38
CA ILE A 23 -25.53 -4.35 20.53
C ILE A 23 -25.60 -5.58 21.43
N GLU A 24 -26.70 -6.32 21.33
CA GLU A 24 -26.83 -7.60 22.02
C GLU A 24 -25.74 -8.58 21.54
N PRO A 25 -25.05 -9.27 22.47
CA PRO A 25 -23.98 -10.20 22.11
C PRO A 25 -24.54 -11.31 21.21
N GLY A 26 -24.01 -11.39 19.99
CA GLY A 26 -24.45 -12.41 19.03
C GLY A 26 -24.16 -13.81 19.55
N ALA A 27 -25.17 -14.69 19.55
CA ALA A 27 -25.05 -16.08 19.98
C ALA A 27 -24.03 -16.93 19.19
N SER A 28 -23.55 -16.44 18.04
CA SER A 28 -22.56 -17.13 17.20
C SER A 28 -21.58 -16.17 16.52
N ALA A 29 -20.35 -16.62 16.27
CA ALA A 29 -19.30 -15.84 15.61
C ALA A 29 -19.72 -15.38 14.19
N LYS A 30 -20.52 -16.20 13.49
CA LYS A 30 -21.07 -15.85 12.18
C LYS A 30 -22.04 -14.67 12.26
N LYS A 31 -22.95 -14.67 13.24
CA LYS A 31 -23.92 -13.58 13.42
C LYS A 31 -23.25 -12.29 13.92
N ALA A 32 -22.24 -12.42 14.78
CA ALA A 32 -21.40 -11.28 15.20
C ALA A 32 -20.61 -10.69 14.02
N GLY A 33 -20.06 -11.54 13.15
CA GLY A 33 -19.33 -11.11 11.96
C GLY A 33 -20.21 -10.39 10.94
N ASP A 34 -21.41 -10.91 10.67
CA ASP A 34 -22.38 -10.27 9.77
C ASP A 34 -22.77 -8.87 10.25
N ASN A 35 -23.00 -8.72 11.56
CA ASN A 35 -23.31 -7.42 12.16
C ASN A 35 -22.12 -6.44 12.05
N LEU A 36 -20.90 -6.91 12.32
CA LEU A 36 -19.68 -6.12 12.13
C LEU A 36 -19.53 -5.66 10.66
N ALA A 37 -19.73 -6.56 9.70
CA ALA A 37 -19.66 -6.23 8.27
C ALA A 37 -20.70 -5.19 7.86
N ARG A 38 -21.94 -5.30 8.37
CA ARG A 38 -23.00 -4.32 8.14
C ARG A 38 -22.65 -2.94 8.71
N LEU A 39 -22.13 -2.88 9.93
CA LEU A 39 -21.72 -1.63 10.57
C LEU A 39 -20.53 -0.98 9.87
N LEU A 40 -19.55 -1.78 9.44
CA LEU A 40 -18.45 -1.30 8.60
C LEU A 40 -18.99 -0.74 7.28
N ALA A 41 -19.87 -1.46 6.58
CA ALA A 41 -20.44 -1.00 5.31
C ALA A 41 -21.20 0.34 5.46
N ALA A 42 -21.90 0.54 6.58
CA ALA A 42 -22.58 1.79 6.89
C ALA A 42 -21.60 2.97 7.13
N ARG A 43 -20.39 2.71 7.66
CA ARG A 43 -19.40 3.73 7.97
C ARG A 43 -18.45 4.05 6.83
N ILE A 44 -18.04 3.06 6.03
CA ILE A 44 -16.95 3.19 5.05
C ILE A 44 -17.31 2.73 3.63
N GLY A 45 -18.55 2.28 3.40
CA GLY A 45 -19.02 1.72 2.13
C GLY A 45 -18.73 0.22 1.98
N ALA A 46 -19.53 -0.46 1.15
CA ALA A 46 -19.55 -1.92 1.04
C ALA A 46 -18.22 -2.54 0.55
N GLU A 47 -17.58 -1.96 -0.47
CA GLU A 47 -16.32 -2.49 -1.02
C GLU A 47 -15.17 -2.39 0.00
N ARG A 48 -15.03 -1.25 0.67
CA ARG A 48 -14.00 -1.04 1.70
C ARG A 48 -14.30 -1.87 2.95
N ALA A 49 -15.57 -2.03 3.30
CA ALA A 49 -15.99 -2.87 4.42
C ALA A 49 -15.63 -4.34 4.21
N ALA A 50 -15.74 -4.89 3.00
CA ALA A 50 -15.34 -6.27 2.72
C ALA A 50 -13.83 -6.52 2.94
N LEU A 51 -13.01 -5.56 2.51
CA LEU A 51 -11.55 -5.59 2.72
C LEU A 51 -11.17 -5.42 4.19
N ALA A 52 -11.79 -4.44 4.86
CA ALA A 52 -11.60 -4.18 6.28
C ALA A 52 -12.02 -5.38 7.13
N PHE A 53 -13.19 -5.96 6.85
CA PHE A 53 -13.70 -7.14 7.53
C PHE A 53 -12.76 -8.32 7.40
N THR A 54 -12.30 -8.63 6.18
CA THR A 54 -11.31 -9.69 5.93
C THR A 54 -10.01 -9.43 6.69
N SER A 55 -9.52 -8.19 6.68
CA SER A 55 -8.34 -7.79 7.44
C SER A 55 -8.54 -7.97 8.95
N ILE A 56 -9.67 -7.59 9.52
CA ILE A 56 -9.96 -7.72 10.95
C ILE A 56 -10.10 -9.20 11.34
N MET A 57 -10.80 -10.01 10.54
CA MET A 57 -11.04 -11.43 10.81
C MET A 57 -9.79 -12.31 10.69
N THR A 58 -8.79 -11.86 9.94
CA THR A 58 -7.48 -12.53 9.82
C THR A 58 -6.49 -12.12 10.91
N ALA A 59 -6.91 -11.27 11.86
CA ALA A 59 -6.05 -10.86 12.96
C ALA A 59 -5.77 -12.04 13.91
N ALA A 60 -4.51 -12.16 14.33
CA ALA A 60 -4.06 -13.23 15.21
C ALA A 60 -4.48 -13.02 16.68
N THR A 61 -4.81 -11.77 17.06
CA THR A 61 -5.19 -11.38 18.41
C THR A 61 -6.33 -10.33 18.38
N PRO A 62 -7.15 -10.25 19.44
CA PRO A 62 -8.19 -9.22 19.55
C PRO A 62 -7.64 -7.80 19.53
N ASP A 63 -6.48 -7.58 20.17
CA ASP A 63 -5.77 -6.30 20.16
C ASP A 63 -5.36 -5.88 18.73
N GLN A 64 -4.86 -6.83 17.93
CA GLN A 64 -4.54 -6.60 16.52
C GLN A 64 -5.80 -6.33 15.69
N ALA A 65 -6.92 -6.99 16.00
CA ALA A 65 -8.20 -6.75 15.34
C ALA A 65 -8.73 -5.33 15.63
N GLU A 66 -8.57 -4.86 16.86
CA GLU A 66 -8.95 -3.50 17.28
C GLU A 66 -8.05 -2.42 16.66
N ALA A 67 -6.73 -2.67 16.61
CA ALA A 67 -5.79 -1.76 15.94
C ALA A 67 -6.13 -1.63 14.44
N ARG A 68 -6.49 -2.74 13.78
CA ARG A 68 -6.94 -2.74 12.37
C ARG A 68 -8.26 -2.00 12.19
N LEU A 69 -9.22 -2.19 13.10
CA LEU A 69 -10.49 -1.46 13.08
C LEU A 69 -10.28 0.05 13.21
N THR A 70 -9.44 0.47 14.15
CA THR A 70 -9.13 1.89 14.40
C THR A 70 -8.48 2.52 13.17
N LEU A 71 -7.51 1.83 12.56
CA LEU A 71 -6.85 2.30 11.34
C LEU A 71 -7.83 2.48 10.16
N VAL A 72 -8.78 1.56 10.00
CA VAL A 72 -9.79 1.62 8.93
C VAL A 72 -10.73 2.83 9.12
N LEU A 73 -11.11 3.13 10.36
CA LEU A 73 -12.01 4.23 10.68
C LEU A 73 -11.34 5.60 10.60
N ASP A 74 -10.06 5.69 11.01
CA ASP A 74 -9.24 6.91 10.90
C ASP A 74 -9.06 7.33 9.43
N TYR A 75 -8.72 6.36 8.57
CA TYR A 75 -8.59 6.58 7.13
C TYR A 75 -9.91 6.91 6.42
N SER A 76 -11.06 6.60 7.03
CA SER A 76 -12.39 6.82 6.45
C SER A 76 -13.05 8.11 6.94
N ASN A 77 -12.55 8.73 8.01
CA ASN A 77 -12.96 10.06 8.48
C ASN A 77 -12.30 11.21 7.71
N THR A 78 -11.42 10.93 6.77
CA THR A 78 -10.90 11.95 5.86
C THR A 78 -11.90 12.16 4.72
N GLU A 79 -12.96 12.91 4.98
CA GLU A 79 -13.73 13.54 3.90
C GLU A 79 -12.80 14.45 3.07
N PRO A 80 -13.00 14.55 1.75
CA PRO A 80 -12.14 15.33 0.87
C PRO A 80 -12.45 16.81 1.03
N ALA A 81 -11.85 17.46 2.03
CA ALA A 81 -11.85 18.91 2.10
C ALA A 81 -10.96 19.46 0.97
N CYS A 82 -11.60 19.69 -0.18
CA CYS A 82 -11.13 20.64 -1.18
C CYS A 82 -11.20 22.03 -0.54
N GLU A 83 -10.15 22.46 0.15
CA GLU A 83 -9.98 23.89 0.43
C GLU A 83 -8.48 24.22 0.53
N PRO A 84 -8.01 25.25 -0.20
CA PRO A 84 -6.59 25.56 -0.34
C PRO A 84 -6.10 26.28 0.91
N ILE A 85 -5.06 25.76 1.56
CA ILE A 85 -4.38 26.47 2.65
C ILE A 85 -2.87 26.48 2.43
N PRO A 86 -2.22 27.58 2.81
CA PRO A 86 -1.25 28.30 2.00
C PRO A 86 0.18 27.84 2.27
N ALA A 87 1.07 28.09 1.31
CA ALA A 87 2.51 28.07 1.55
C ALA A 87 2.82 29.02 2.73
N PRO A 88 3.70 28.64 3.68
CA PRO A 88 5.11 29.00 3.47
C PRO A 88 6.17 28.07 4.12
N VAL A 89 7.40 28.27 3.63
CA VAL A 89 8.74 28.12 4.25
C VAL A 89 9.33 26.72 4.52
N ASP A 90 10.12 26.29 3.53
CA ASP A 90 11.57 26.04 3.59
C ASP A 90 12.19 25.24 4.77
N GLN A 91 12.73 24.06 4.37
CA GLN A 91 13.94 23.36 4.86
C GLN A 91 13.87 22.30 6.01
N PRO A 92 14.74 21.27 5.96
CA PRO A 92 14.29 19.89 5.74
C PRO A 92 14.80 18.90 6.80
N ALA A 93 13.91 18.06 7.36
CA ALA A 93 14.34 16.85 8.05
C ALA A 93 13.23 15.80 8.08
N ALA A 94 13.54 14.65 7.50
CA ALA A 94 13.07 13.32 7.88
C ALA A 94 11.61 13.19 8.36
N ALA A 95 10.69 12.96 7.42
CA ALA A 95 9.37 12.43 7.74
C ALA A 95 9.11 11.16 6.90
N ILE A 96 9.07 10.02 7.58
CA ILE A 96 8.61 8.74 7.05
C ILE A 96 7.11 8.88 6.79
N THR A 97 6.74 9.31 5.59
CA THR A 97 5.34 9.33 5.15
C THR A 97 4.94 7.94 4.65
N PRO A 98 3.81 7.36 5.10
CA PRO A 98 3.27 6.14 4.49
C PRO A 98 2.83 6.45 3.06
N VAL A 99 3.58 5.90 2.11
CA VAL A 99 3.50 6.19 0.67
C VAL A 99 2.39 5.43 -0.03
N ILE A 100 1.12 5.67 0.34
CA ILE A 100 -0.01 5.05 -0.37
C ILE A 100 -0.28 5.74 -1.73
N GLY A 101 0.25 6.95 -1.98
CA GLY A 101 0.12 7.65 -3.28
C GLY A 101 1.32 7.52 -4.25
N LYS A 102 2.53 7.20 -3.77
CA LYS A 102 3.74 7.27 -4.64
C LYS A 102 3.78 6.17 -5.70
N GLY A 103 3.24 4.99 -5.40
CA GLY A 103 3.28 3.88 -6.34
C GLY A 103 2.46 4.09 -7.62
N GLN A 104 1.39 4.89 -7.56
CA GLN A 104 0.61 5.26 -8.75
C GLN A 104 1.24 6.44 -9.47
N ALA A 105 1.68 7.47 -8.73
CA ALA A 105 2.39 8.61 -9.33
C ALA A 105 3.64 8.20 -10.11
N ILE A 106 4.41 7.22 -9.61
CA ILE A 106 5.60 6.70 -10.31
C ILE A 106 5.22 5.94 -11.60
N ARG A 107 4.06 5.28 -11.63
CA ARG A 107 3.55 4.59 -12.83
C ARG A 107 3.05 5.58 -13.87
N ASP A 108 2.29 6.57 -13.43
CA ASP A 108 1.74 7.63 -14.29
C ASP A 108 2.87 8.47 -14.92
N GLN A 109 3.92 8.75 -14.14
CA GLN A 109 5.14 9.39 -14.61
C GLN A 109 5.85 8.53 -15.68
N ALA A 110 5.97 7.22 -15.45
CA ALA A 110 6.52 6.31 -16.44
C ALA A 110 5.65 6.25 -17.70
N GLN A 111 4.33 6.22 -17.59
CA GLN A 111 3.43 6.23 -18.75
C GLN A 111 3.48 7.54 -19.55
N SER A 112 3.79 8.66 -18.89
CA SER A 112 4.05 9.94 -19.54
C SER A 112 5.43 10.00 -20.22
N GLY A 113 6.20 8.91 -20.17
CA GLY A 113 7.55 8.83 -20.72
C GLY A 113 8.62 9.44 -19.81
N ALA A 114 8.34 9.84 -18.58
CA ALA A 114 9.38 10.30 -17.67
C ALA A 114 10.02 9.12 -16.94
N LEU A 115 11.37 9.06 -16.93
CA LEU A 115 12.09 7.99 -16.24
C LEU A 115 11.82 8.07 -14.73
N PRO A 116 11.38 6.97 -14.10
CA PRO A 116 11.12 6.95 -12.66
C PRO A 116 12.41 7.19 -11.87
N PRO A 117 12.34 7.77 -10.66
CA PRO A 117 13.51 7.91 -9.80
C PRO A 117 14.05 6.55 -9.38
N ALA A 118 15.38 6.40 -9.36
CA ALA A 118 16.03 5.16 -8.97
C ALA A 118 15.71 4.78 -7.51
N PRO A 119 15.47 3.50 -7.20
CA PRO A 119 15.24 3.04 -5.84
C PRO A 119 16.49 3.24 -4.97
N ASP A 120 16.31 3.81 -3.77
CA ASP A 120 17.42 4.02 -2.85
C ASP A 120 17.92 2.70 -2.24
N PHE A 121 19.20 2.37 -2.49
CA PHE A 121 19.92 1.26 -1.84
C PHE A 121 21.06 1.77 -0.96
N SER A 122 20.96 2.96 -0.38
CA SER A 122 22.04 3.58 0.41
C SER A 122 22.38 2.82 1.71
N LYS A 123 21.50 1.93 2.18
CA LYS A 123 21.77 1.09 3.36
C LYS A 123 22.84 0.01 3.06
N PRO A 124 23.79 -0.25 3.97
CA PRO A 124 24.89 -1.20 3.76
C PRO A 124 24.42 -2.64 3.47
N THR A 125 23.24 -3.02 3.95
CA THR A 125 22.57 -4.30 3.66
C THR A 125 22.30 -4.53 2.16
N HIS A 126 22.22 -3.46 1.37
CA HIS A 126 21.95 -3.50 -0.06
C HIS A 126 23.18 -3.24 -0.93
N ALA A 127 24.40 -3.17 -0.34
CA ALA A 127 25.62 -2.82 -1.05
C ALA A 127 25.87 -3.66 -2.31
N ARG A 128 25.64 -4.98 -2.23
CA ARG A 128 25.77 -5.91 -3.36
C ARG A 128 24.83 -5.64 -4.55
N PHE A 129 23.73 -4.90 -4.33
CA PHE A 129 22.75 -4.60 -5.36
C PHE A 129 22.98 -3.23 -6.03
N ARG A 130 23.87 -2.38 -5.49
CA ARG A 130 24.15 -1.05 -6.05
C ARG A 130 24.78 -1.11 -7.43
N ALA A 131 25.77 -1.99 -7.62
CA ALA A 131 26.40 -2.16 -8.92
C ALA A 131 25.42 -2.67 -9.99
N LYS A 132 24.47 -3.53 -9.61
CA LYS A 132 23.41 -3.99 -10.51
C LYS A 132 22.37 -2.90 -10.77
N LEU A 133 22.02 -2.10 -9.76
CA LEU A 133 21.12 -0.97 -9.96
C LEU A 133 21.75 0.05 -10.91
N ALA A 134 23.01 0.40 -10.72
CA ALA A 134 23.73 1.35 -11.60
C ALA A 134 23.74 0.88 -13.06
N GLN A 135 23.88 -0.43 -13.32
CA GLN A 135 23.76 -0.99 -14.67
C GLN A 135 22.35 -0.81 -15.25
N ILE A 136 21.30 -1.07 -14.46
CA ILE A 136 19.91 -0.88 -14.90
C ILE A 136 19.64 0.60 -15.19
N VAL A 137 20.13 1.52 -14.35
CA VAL A 137 20.01 2.96 -14.57
C VAL A 137 20.72 3.37 -15.86
N ALA A 138 21.96 2.92 -16.08
CA ALA A 138 22.69 3.24 -17.31
C ALA A 138 21.97 2.74 -18.58
N LEU A 139 21.37 1.55 -18.54
CA LEU A 139 20.57 1.03 -19.66
C LEU A 139 19.27 1.81 -19.86
N ALA A 140 18.63 2.25 -18.77
CA ALA A 140 17.43 3.06 -18.82
C ALA A 140 17.71 4.46 -19.40
N GLU A 141 18.85 5.07 -19.05
CA GLU A 141 19.30 6.33 -19.63
C GLU A 141 19.71 6.20 -21.11
N ALA A 142 20.32 5.07 -21.48
CA ALA A 142 20.64 4.75 -22.87
C ALA A 142 19.40 4.41 -23.73
N GLY A 143 18.23 4.20 -23.10
CA GLY A 143 17.02 3.80 -23.80
C GLY A 143 17.04 2.35 -24.30
N ASP A 144 17.92 1.51 -23.78
CA ASP A 144 18.10 0.14 -24.24
C ASP A 144 17.07 -0.81 -23.61
N ILE A 145 15.90 -0.92 -24.25
CA ILE A 145 14.81 -1.80 -23.82
C ILE A 145 15.24 -3.28 -23.87
N ALA A 146 15.98 -3.69 -24.90
CA ALA A 146 16.40 -5.08 -25.08
C ALA A 146 17.40 -5.49 -23.99
N GLY A 147 18.35 -4.61 -23.69
CA GLY A 147 19.24 -4.71 -22.55
C GLY A 147 18.44 -4.86 -21.26
N LEU A 148 17.55 -3.92 -20.95
CA LEU A 148 16.72 -3.99 -19.73
C LEU A 148 15.95 -5.31 -19.61
N GLN A 149 15.30 -5.79 -20.68
CA GLN A 149 14.56 -7.06 -20.67
C GLN A 149 15.46 -8.29 -20.48
N ALA A 150 16.68 -8.27 -21.03
CA ALA A 150 17.66 -9.34 -20.87
C ALA A 150 18.24 -9.43 -19.45
N PHE A 151 18.16 -8.35 -18.65
CA PHE A 151 18.55 -8.39 -17.24
C PHE A 151 17.54 -9.20 -16.42
N GLU A 152 17.86 -10.49 -16.22
CA GLU A 152 17.11 -11.39 -15.35
C GLU A 152 17.34 -11.03 -13.86
N ILE A 153 16.25 -10.64 -13.18
CA ILE A 153 16.27 -10.31 -11.76
C ILE A 153 15.36 -11.30 -11.03
N ASN A 154 15.95 -12.20 -10.25
CA ASN A 154 15.20 -13.16 -9.44
C ASN A 154 14.51 -12.46 -8.25
N PRO A 155 13.17 -12.33 -8.23
CA PRO A 155 12.45 -11.50 -7.28
C PRO A 155 12.19 -12.22 -5.94
N ILE A 156 13.23 -12.82 -5.35
CA ILE A 156 13.14 -13.65 -4.14
C ILE A 156 13.04 -12.83 -2.85
N SER A 157 13.53 -11.58 -2.85
CA SER A 157 13.56 -10.70 -1.67
C SER A 157 13.17 -9.27 -2.03
N SER A 158 13.00 -8.40 -1.03
CA SER A 158 12.50 -7.04 -1.22
C SER A 158 13.37 -6.19 -2.15
N SER A 159 14.71 -6.33 -2.13
CA SER A 159 15.60 -5.55 -3.01
C SER A 159 15.54 -5.97 -4.48
N PRO A 160 15.66 -7.27 -4.83
CA PRO A 160 15.43 -7.73 -6.21
C PRO A 160 14.01 -7.41 -6.71
N LYS A 161 12.98 -7.50 -5.86
CA LYS A 161 11.61 -7.07 -6.22
C LYS A 161 11.53 -5.59 -6.57
N ALA A 162 12.24 -4.72 -5.85
CA ALA A 162 12.29 -3.29 -6.15
C ALA A 162 13.01 -3.00 -7.46
N MET A 163 14.11 -3.71 -7.74
CA MET A 163 14.84 -3.56 -9.01
C MET A 163 14.03 -4.05 -10.22
N ALA A 164 13.31 -5.17 -10.09
CA ALA A 164 12.43 -5.67 -11.15
C ALA A 164 11.33 -4.65 -11.48
N ARG A 165 10.67 -4.11 -10.45
CA ARG A 165 9.68 -3.03 -10.62
C ARG A 165 10.28 -1.79 -11.31
N TYR A 166 11.49 -1.38 -10.91
CA TYR A 166 12.17 -0.24 -11.52
C TYR A 166 12.47 -0.49 -13.01
N ARG A 167 12.99 -1.67 -13.36
CA ARG A 167 13.20 -2.09 -14.75
C ARG A 167 11.92 -2.03 -15.57
N ASP A 168 10.82 -2.62 -15.05
CA ASP A 168 9.55 -2.67 -15.77
C ASP A 168 8.98 -1.26 -16.01
N LEU A 169 9.14 -0.35 -15.05
CA LEU A 169 8.76 1.05 -15.19
C LEU A 169 9.63 1.80 -16.21
N CYS A 170 10.94 1.53 -16.26
CA CYS A 170 11.83 2.13 -17.25
C CYS A 170 11.45 1.69 -18.67
N ILE A 171 11.11 0.41 -18.86
CA ILE A 171 10.64 -0.12 -20.15
C ILE A 171 9.36 0.62 -20.57
N ILE A 172 8.39 0.78 -19.67
CA ILE A 172 7.15 1.54 -19.94
C ILE A 172 7.47 2.98 -20.35
N ALA A 173 8.38 3.65 -19.63
CA ALA A 173 8.76 5.02 -19.93
C ALA A 173 9.45 5.20 -21.28
N ILE A 174 10.40 4.32 -21.60
CA ILE A 174 11.10 4.39 -22.89
C ILE A 174 10.12 4.07 -24.04
N THR A 175 9.24 3.08 -23.84
CA THR A 175 8.21 2.73 -24.82
C THR A 175 7.23 3.88 -25.04
N ALA A 176 6.77 4.54 -23.97
CA ALA A 176 5.90 5.70 -24.06
C ALA A 176 6.58 6.88 -24.78
N ARG A 177 7.85 7.17 -24.48
CA ARG A 177 8.64 8.18 -25.23
C ARG A 177 8.71 7.86 -26.72
N ALA A 178 8.97 6.61 -27.07
CA ALA A 178 9.05 6.18 -28.46
C ALA A 178 7.71 6.31 -29.20
N GLN A 179 6.58 6.19 -28.49
CA GLN A 179 5.24 6.36 -29.07
C GLN A 179 4.81 7.83 -29.20
N VAL A 180 5.25 8.71 -28.29
CA VAL A 180 4.91 10.15 -28.32
C VAL A 180 5.82 10.93 -29.28
N GLY A 181 7.03 10.43 -29.55
CA GLY A 181 8.00 11.04 -30.47
C GLY A 181 7.98 10.53 -31.91
N ALA A 182 7.04 9.65 -32.27
CA ALA A 182 6.84 9.11 -33.63
C ALA A 182 5.61 9.74 -34.30
#